data_AF-A0A2A5FM07-F1
#
_entry.id   AF-A0A2A5FM07-F1
#
_cell.length_a   1.000
_cell.length_b   1.000
_cell.length_c   1.000
_cell.angle_alpha   90.00
_cell.angle_beta   90.00
_cell.angle_gamma   90.00
#
_symmetry.space_group_name_H-M   'P 1'
#
loop_
_entity.id
_entity.type
_entity.pdbx_description
1 polymer ?
#
loop_
_entity_poly.entity_id
_entity_poly.type
_entity_poly.pdbx_seq_one_letter_code
_entity_poly.pdbx_strand_id
1 'polypeptide(L)' 'PSKADLDLTKKLKQTGETMEIHVLDHVIVTDNGYYSFADEGKL' A
#
# COMPACT_ATOMS: atom_id res chain seq x y z
N PRO A 1 -9.73 -3.26 -1.48
CA PRO A 1 -8.59 -3.50 -2.40
C PRO A 1 -8.81 -4.80 -3.20
N SER A 2 -8.44 -4.78 -4.48
CA SER A 2 -8.39 -5.94 -5.36
C SER A 2 -7.11 -6.76 -5.15
N LYS A 3 -7.02 -7.94 -5.79
CA LYS A 3 -5.77 -8.73 -5.81
C LYS A 3 -4.61 -7.95 -6.45
N ALA A 4 -4.88 -7.18 -7.51
CA ALA A 4 -3.87 -6.37 -8.18
C ALA A 4 -3.29 -5.30 -7.23
N ASP A 5 -4.14 -4.68 -6.40
CA ASP A 5 -3.69 -3.69 -5.41
C ASP A 5 -2.78 -4.32 -4.35
N LEU A 6 -3.13 -5.52 -3.87
CA LEU A 6 -2.31 -6.28 -2.92
C LEU A 6 -0.94 -6.64 -3.50
N ASP A 7 -0.93 -7.18 -4.73
CA ASP A 7 0.30 -7.59 -5.42
C ASP A 7 1.21 -6.38 -5.69
N LEU A 8 0.63 -5.25 -6.10
CA LEU A 8 1.35 -3.99 -6.32
C LEU A 8 1.94 -3.45 -5.00
N THR A 9 1.14 -3.40 -3.94
CA THR A 9 1.59 -2.90 -2.62
C THR A 9 2.80 -3.68 -2.12
N LYS A 10 2.74 -5.02 -2.22
CA LYS A 10 3.84 -5.90 -1.85
C LYS A 10 5.12 -5.60 -2.64
N LYS A 11 5.00 -5.45 -3.97
CA LYS A 11 6.15 -5.15 -4.84
C LYS A 11 6.76 -3.79 -4.52
N LEU A 12 5.92 -2.77 -4.29
CA LEU A 12 6.38 -1.43 -3.95
C LEU A 12 7.08 -1.40 -2.60
N LYS A 13 6.54 -2.05 -1.57
CA LYS A 13 7.18 -2.17 -0.26
C LYS A 13 8.59 -2.78 -0.38
N GLN A 14 8.71 -3.93 -1.04
CA GLN A 14 9.98 -4.62 -1.24
C GLN A 14 11.00 -3.78 -2.01
N THR A 15 10.52 -3.05 -3.03
CA THR A 15 11.37 -2.14 -3.81
C THR A 15 11.83 -0.96 -2.96
N GLY A 16 10.94 -0.39 -2.17
CA GLY A 16 11.25 0.69 -1.23
C GLY A 16 12.29 0.30 -0.19
N GLU A 17 12.16 -0.89 0.41
CA GLU A 17 13.16 -1.47 1.33
C GLU A 17 14.54 -1.59 0.66
N THR A 18 14.58 -2.06 -0.59
CA THR A 18 15.84 -2.20 -1.35
C THR A 18 16.49 -0.85 -1.67
N MET A 19 15.68 0.17 -1.89
CA MET A 19 16.14 1.51 -2.26
C MET A 19 16.35 2.44 -1.05
N GLU A 20 16.12 1.95 0.17
CA GLU A 20 16.07 2.75 1.41
C GLU A 20 15.03 3.90 1.36
N ILE A 21 13.97 3.73 0.55
CA ILE A 21 12.85 4.67 0.42
C ILE A 21 11.59 4.00 0.95
N HIS A 22 11.17 4.37 2.15
CA HIS A 22 10.04 3.71 2.82
C HIS A 22 8.70 4.08 2.16
N VAL A 23 7.91 3.05 1.83
CA VAL A 23 6.49 3.23 1.49
C VAL A 23 5.73 3.38 2.80
N LEU A 24 5.22 4.59 3.07
CA LEU A 24 4.53 4.90 4.32
C LEU A 24 3.10 4.36 4.34
N ASP A 25 2.38 4.50 3.23
CA ASP A 25 1.03 3.97 3.09
C ASP A 25 0.64 3.80 1.62
N HIS A 26 -0.29 2.88 1.37
CA HIS A 26 -1.06 2.82 0.14
C HIS A 26 -2.52 3.12 0.47
N VAL A 27 -3.01 4.27 0.03
CA VAL A 27 -4.38 4.71 0.30
C VAL A 27 -5.23 4.58 -0.97
N ILE A 28 -6.34 3.84 -0.89
CA ILE A 28 -7.37 3.82 -1.93
C ILE A 28 -8.47 4.78 -1.51
N VAL A 29 -8.78 5.77 -2.34
CA VAL A 29 -9.75 6.82 -2.05
C VAL A 29 -11.03 6.61 -2.86
N THR A 30 -12.17 6.91 -2.26
CA THR A 30 -13.51 6.91 -2.87
C THR A 30 -14.26 8.17 -2.45
N ASP A 31 -15.42 8.43 -3.08
CA ASP A 31 -16.26 9.59 -2.74
C ASP A 31 -16.69 9.64 -1.27
N ASN A 32 -16.76 8.48 -0.60
CA ASN A 32 -17.30 8.35 0.76
C ASN A 32 -16.23 8.00 1.81
N GLY A 33 -14.94 8.01 1.46
CA GLY A 33 -13.87 7.69 2.40
C GLY A 33 -12.66 7.04 1.75
N TYR A 34 -11.82 6.42 2.57
CA TYR A 34 -10.58 5.83 2.14
C TYR A 34 -10.31 4.47 2.80
N TYR A 35 -9.43 3.70 2.20
CA TYR A 35 -8.85 2.48 2.73
C TYR A 35 -7.33 2.66 2.83
N SER A 36 -6.78 2.61 4.04
CA SER A 36 -5.33 2.64 4.30
C SER A 36 -4.81 1.22 4.45
N PHE A 37 -3.73 0.86 3.75
CA PHE A 37 -3.10 -0.45 3.93
C PHE A 37 -2.29 -0.53 5.22
N ALA A 38 -1.71 0.60 5.66
CA ALA A 38 -0.98 0.68 6.91
C ALA A 38 -1.89 0.48 8.13
N ASP A 39 -3.04 1.17 8.17
CA ASP A 39 -4.01 1.05 9.27
C ASP A 39 -4.57 -0.37 9.39
N GLU A 40 -4.66 -1.07 8.25
CA GLU A 40 -5.21 -2.42 8.14
C GLU A 40 -4.14 -3.51 8.37
N GLY A 41 -2.90 -3.14 8.70
CA GLY A 41 -1.79 -4.06 8.96
C GLY A 41 -1.36 -4.88 7.73
N LYS A 42 -1.64 -4.37 6.53
CA LYS A 42 -1.31 -5.03 5.25
C LYS A 42 -0.12 -4.40 4.53
N LEU A 43 0.46 -3.35 5.12
CA LEU A 43 1.72 -2.77 4.70
C LEU A 43 2.86 -3.31 5.54
#